data_AF-A0AAE7CSZ6-F1
#
_entry.id   AF-A0AAE7CSZ6-F1
#
_cell.length_a   1.000
_cell.length_b   1.000
_cell.length_c   1.000
_cell.angle_alpha   90.00
_cell.angle_beta   90.00
_cell.angle_gamma   90.00
#
_symmetry.space_group_name_H-M   'P 1'
#
loop_
_entity.id
_entity.type
_entity.pdbx_description
1 polymer ?
#
loop_
_entity_poly.entity_id
_entity_poly.type
_entity_poly.pdbx_seq_one_letter_code
_entity_poly.pdbx_strand_id
1 'polypeptide(L)'
;MKRIIIHALMAIVGATLGNTFLPEFWVLIHQRQFENNAVVNSLIGAIIFLIFSFIFIRLLLNFVEKIDQTIATINIPKITWGFLGGVIGLVIGAIASIPLWILRTPILSTIIPFLLMMLTIYVGYSISSKREADIFKFFSRKKAAVTEKPEKHDKRDKRKNKNYAKLLDTSVLIDGRIFDILKTGFLDGEIIVPNFVLLELQLLSDSNDNLKRAKGRRGLDLVNDMKEIAKVTVTSKDYSDIHEVDTKLLRYASETGAALVTNDFNLNKVAEIQGVQVLNINDLANAVKPQLIVGDTLDIQIVKKGTERRQGIGYLPDGTMIVVEETADLIDKTVRIEVTKSLQTSAGRMIFGELAR
;
A
#
# COMPACT_ATOMS: atom_id res chain seq x y z
N MET A 1 13.15 -0.90 30.41
CA MET A 1 13.80 -2.15 29.95
C MET A 1 15.18 -1.93 29.32
N LYS A 2 15.34 -1.14 28.25
CA LYS A 2 16.65 -0.95 27.55
C LYS A 2 17.83 -0.56 28.48
N ARG A 3 17.64 0.33 29.46
CA ARG A 3 18.68 0.76 30.42
C ARG A 3 19.21 -0.37 31.32
N ILE A 4 18.31 -1.18 31.87
CA ILE A 4 18.67 -2.28 32.78
C ILE A 4 19.50 -3.34 32.03
N ILE A 5 19.13 -3.62 30.77
CA ILE A 5 19.86 -4.55 29.91
C ILE A 5 21.28 -4.04 29.63
N ILE A 6 21.45 -2.74 29.36
CA ILE A 6 22.77 -2.14 29.13
C ILE A 6 23.64 -2.22 30.39
N HIS A 7 23.08 -1.93 31.57
CA HIS A 7 23.83 -2.06 32.83
C HIS A 7 24.25 -3.50 33.11
N ALA A 8 23.36 -4.47 32.88
CA ALA A 8 23.68 -5.89 33.03
C ALA A 8 24.78 -6.34 32.07
N LEU A 9 24.70 -5.96 30.80
CA LEU A 9 25.74 -6.24 29.79
C LEU A 9 27.09 -5.63 30.17
N MET A 10 27.10 -4.36 30.60
CA MET A 10 28.33 -3.68 31.02
C MET A 10 28.94 -4.34 32.27
N ALA A 11 28.12 -4.80 33.22
CA ALA A 11 28.63 -5.54 34.38
C ALA A 11 29.29 -6.87 33.98
N ILE A 12 28.70 -7.62 33.03
CA ILE A 12 29.24 -8.89 32.53
C ILE A 12 30.55 -8.65 31.75
N VAL A 13 30.55 -7.68 30.84
CA VAL A 13 31.76 -7.29 30.09
C VAL A 13 32.85 -6.81 31.06
N GLY A 14 32.49 -6.00 32.05
CA GLY A 14 33.39 -5.51 33.08
C GLY A 14 33.98 -6.62 33.94
N ALA A 15 33.18 -7.61 34.34
CA ALA A 15 33.67 -8.77 35.06
C ALA A 15 34.68 -9.58 34.23
N THR A 16 34.38 -9.76 32.95
CA THR A 16 35.22 -10.54 32.03
C THR A 16 36.56 -9.82 31.78
N LEU A 17 36.51 -8.54 31.42
CA LEU A 17 37.69 -7.70 31.21
C LEU A 17 38.48 -7.49 32.50
N GLY A 18 37.81 -7.33 33.64
CA GLY A 18 38.45 -7.25 34.94
C GLY A 18 39.28 -8.49 35.24
N ASN A 19 38.73 -9.68 35.00
CA ASN A 19 39.46 -10.92 35.18
C ASN A 19 40.66 -11.07 34.21
N THR A 20 40.56 -10.54 33.00
CA THR A 20 41.65 -10.63 32.00
C THR A 20 42.76 -9.62 32.23
N PHE A 21 42.42 -8.36 32.53
CA PHE A 21 43.39 -7.25 32.51
C PHE A 21 43.86 -6.79 33.90
N LEU A 22 43.06 -6.97 34.97
CA LEU A 22 43.50 -6.57 36.32
C LEU A 22 44.69 -7.39 36.85
N PRO A 23 44.84 -8.70 36.59
CA PRO A 23 46.03 -9.43 37.02
C PRO A 23 47.35 -8.81 36.53
N GLU A 24 47.42 -8.44 35.25
CA GLU A 24 48.59 -7.77 34.66
C GLU A 24 48.84 -6.40 35.31
N PHE A 25 47.77 -5.66 35.62
CA PHE A 25 47.85 -4.39 36.32
C PHE A 25 48.39 -4.55 37.75
N TRP A 26 47.94 -5.55 38.51
CA TRP A 26 48.42 -5.82 39.87
C TRP A 26 49.91 -6.17 39.90
N VAL A 27 50.38 -6.91 38.90
CA VAL A 27 51.81 -7.24 38.72
C VAL A 27 52.62 -5.97 38.47
N LEU A 28 52.14 -5.06 37.62
CA LEU A 28 52.81 -3.79 37.32
C LEU A 28 52.99 -2.91 38.57
N ILE A 29 51.99 -2.88 39.46
CA ILE A 29 52.03 -2.10 40.71
C ILE A 29 52.58 -2.87 41.92
N HIS A 30 53.21 -4.03 41.68
CA HIS A 30 53.86 -4.88 42.70
C HIS A 30 52.93 -5.43 43.79
N GLN A 31 51.62 -5.51 43.54
CA GLN A 31 50.60 -6.01 44.49
C GLN A 31 50.14 -7.44 44.13
N ARG A 32 51.06 -8.42 44.24
CA ARG A 32 50.82 -9.82 43.83
C ARG A 32 49.75 -10.57 44.62
N GLN A 33 49.26 -10.03 45.74
CA GLN A 33 48.21 -10.66 46.54
C GLN A 33 46.86 -10.77 45.81
N PHE A 34 46.61 -9.89 44.83
CA PHE A 34 45.36 -9.85 44.06
C PHE A 34 45.47 -10.49 42.67
N GLU A 35 46.67 -10.93 42.28
CA GLU A 35 46.96 -11.50 40.95
C GLU A 35 46.12 -12.76 40.68
N ASN A 36 46.09 -13.70 41.64
CA ASN A 36 45.40 -14.99 41.48
C ASN A 36 43.95 -15.01 41.93
N ASN A 37 43.39 -13.87 42.37
CA ASN A 37 42.02 -13.84 42.87
C ASN A 37 41.03 -13.43 41.78
N ALA A 38 40.67 -14.40 40.93
CA ALA A 38 39.74 -14.22 39.81
C ALA A 38 38.39 -13.61 40.23
N VAL A 39 37.89 -13.97 41.42
CA VAL A 39 36.62 -13.43 41.96
C VAL A 39 36.75 -11.94 42.24
N VAL A 40 37.81 -11.52 42.94
CA VAL A 40 38.05 -10.12 43.27
C VAL A 40 38.28 -9.28 42.01
N ASN A 41 39.06 -9.78 41.05
CA ASN A 41 39.32 -9.09 39.79
C ASN A 41 38.04 -8.94 38.96
N SER A 42 37.21 -9.97 38.90
CA SER A 42 35.90 -9.89 38.24
C SER A 42 34.97 -8.87 38.93
N LEU A 43 34.96 -8.83 40.25
CA LEU A 43 34.07 -7.94 41.03
C LEU A 43 34.49 -6.47 40.88
N ILE A 44 35.79 -6.19 40.95
CA ILE A 44 36.36 -4.85 40.72
C ILE A 44 36.05 -4.39 39.29
N GLY A 45 36.30 -5.25 38.29
CA GLY A 45 36.00 -4.94 36.89
C GLY A 45 34.52 -4.65 36.64
N ALA A 46 33.62 -5.44 37.25
CA ALA A 46 32.17 -5.23 37.16
C ALA A 46 31.74 -3.89 37.77
N ILE A 47 32.27 -3.53 38.94
CA ILE A 47 31.98 -2.24 39.60
C ILE A 47 32.45 -1.06 38.75
N ILE A 48 33.68 -1.13 38.22
CA ILE A 48 34.24 -0.07 37.36
C ILE A 48 33.34 0.14 36.13
N PHE A 49 32.99 -0.94 35.43
CA PHE A 49 32.15 -0.85 34.23
C PHE A 49 30.70 -0.45 34.53
N LEU A 50 30.18 -0.77 35.72
CA LEU A 50 28.87 -0.27 36.17
C LEU A 50 28.89 1.25 36.35
N ILE A 51 29.94 1.80 36.99
CA ILE A 51 30.10 3.25 37.15
C ILE A 51 30.22 3.92 35.77
N PHE A 52 31.04 3.37 34.87
CA PHE A 52 31.13 3.84 33.49
C PHE A 52 29.78 3.76 32.77
N SER A 53 29.02 2.69 32.96
CA SER A 53 27.70 2.51 32.37
C SER A 53 26.75 3.63 32.80
N PHE A 54 26.74 4.04 34.07
CA PHE A 54 25.91 5.17 34.54
C PHE A 54 26.30 6.51 33.88
N ILE A 55 27.58 6.76 33.66
CA ILE A 55 28.08 8.00 33.03
C ILE A 55 27.70 8.03 31.54
N PHE A 56 27.91 6.92 30.83
CA PHE A 56 27.79 6.84 29.37
C PHE A 56 26.43 6.33 28.86
N ILE A 57 25.47 6.04 29.75
CA ILE A 57 24.17 5.47 29.36
C ILE A 57 23.44 6.32 28.32
N ARG A 58 23.52 7.66 28.42
CA ARG A 58 22.87 8.58 27.47
C ARG A 58 23.47 8.46 26.07
N LEU A 59 24.80 8.34 25.97
CA LEU A 59 25.49 8.17 24.69
C LEU A 59 25.12 6.82 24.03
N LEU A 60 25.13 5.75 24.83
CA LEU A 60 24.78 4.41 24.36
C LEU A 60 23.32 4.33 23.88
N LEU A 61 22.38 4.94 24.62
CA LEU A 61 20.98 4.97 24.21
C LEU A 61 20.78 5.74 22.90
N ASN A 62 21.40 6.92 22.76
CA ASN A 62 21.34 7.70 21.53
C ASN A 62 21.94 6.94 20.34
N PHE A 63 23.01 6.17 20.56
CA PHE A 63 23.62 5.33 19.53
C PHE A 63 22.69 4.19 19.12
N VAL A 64 22.07 3.50 20.07
CA VAL A 64 21.09 2.43 19.81
C VAL A 64 19.89 2.99 19.04
N GLU A 65 19.35 4.15 19.44
CA GLU A 65 18.24 4.79 18.72
C GLU A 65 18.62 5.18 17.30
N LYS A 66 19.85 5.66 17.07
CA LYS A 66 20.36 5.98 15.73
C LYS A 66 20.50 4.73 14.87
N ILE A 67 20.91 3.61 15.45
CA ILE A 67 20.92 2.31 14.78
C ILE A 67 19.50 1.88 14.44
N ASP A 68 18.56 1.92 15.40
CA ASP A 68 17.16 1.53 15.21
C ASP A 68 16.53 2.36 14.06
N GLN A 69 16.76 3.67 14.03
CA GLN A 69 16.28 4.57 12.96
C GLN A 69 16.93 4.27 11.60
N THR A 70 18.23 3.93 11.60
CA THR A 70 18.93 3.55 10.37
C THR A 70 18.39 2.22 9.85
N ILE A 71 18.24 1.20 10.70
CA ILE A 71 17.69 -0.11 10.34
C ILE A 71 16.26 0.03 9.80
N ALA A 72 15.43 0.88 10.41
CA ALA A 72 14.05 1.12 9.98
C ALA A 72 13.95 1.75 8.58
N THR A 73 14.99 2.46 8.12
CA THR A 73 15.01 3.11 6.80
C THR A 73 15.75 2.29 5.74
N ILE A 74 16.32 1.14 6.11
CA ILE A 74 17.02 0.26 5.17
C ILE A 74 16.01 -0.55 4.36
N ASN A 75 16.12 -0.44 3.04
CA ASN A 75 15.44 -1.33 2.09
C ASN A 75 16.16 -2.69 2.07
N ILE A 76 15.56 -3.72 2.67
CA ILE A 76 16.13 -5.08 2.79
C ILE A 76 16.53 -5.66 1.41
N PRO A 77 15.68 -5.60 0.36
CA PRO A 77 16.06 -5.96 -1.01
C PRO A 77 17.36 -5.33 -1.54
N LYS A 78 17.63 -4.07 -1.20
CA LYS A 78 18.82 -3.36 -1.69
C LYS A 78 20.11 -3.94 -1.12
N ILE A 79 20.10 -4.38 0.16
CA ILE A 79 21.24 -5.04 0.79
C ILE A 79 21.45 -6.42 0.17
N THR A 80 20.39 -7.20 0.01
CA THR A 80 20.51 -8.59 -0.48
C THR A 80 21.04 -8.62 -1.91
N TRP A 81 20.54 -7.76 -2.79
CA TRP A 81 21.07 -7.61 -4.14
C TRP A 81 22.48 -7.03 -4.14
N GLY A 82 22.75 -5.98 -3.35
CA GLY A 82 24.10 -5.43 -3.21
C GLY A 82 25.13 -6.48 -2.78
N PHE A 83 24.80 -7.31 -1.79
CA PHE A 83 25.64 -8.42 -1.33
C PHE A 83 25.88 -9.45 -2.43
N LEU A 84 24.81 -9.91 -3.09
CA LEU A 84 24.91 -10.90 -4.17
C LEU A 84 25.76 -10.38 -5.34
N GLY A 85 25.57 -9.12 -5.72
CA GLY A 85 26.39 -8.44 -6.72
C GLY A 85 27.85 -8.29 -6.31
N GLY A 86 28.12 -7.96 -5.05
CA GLY A 86 29.48 -7.89 -4.51
C GLY A 86 30.19 -9.25 -4.53
N VAL A 87 29.49 -10.33 -4.18
CA VAL A 87 30.02 -11.71 -4.26
C VAL A 87 30.33 -12.10 -5.70
N ILE A 88 29.41 -11.83 -6.64
CA ILE A 88 29.65 -12.07 -8.07
C ILE A 88 30.85 -11.25 -8.56
N GLY A 89 30.94 -9.98 -8.14
CA GLY A 89 32.07 -9.10 -8.44
C GLY A 89 33.41 -9.60 -7.89
N LEU A 90 33.42 -10.16 -6.67
CA LEU A 90 34.59 -10.81 -6.08
C LEU A 90 35.04 -12.00 -6.94
N VAL A 91 34.12 -12.88 -7.31
CA VAL A 91 34.41 -14.08 -8.11
C VAL A 91 34.97 -13.68 -9.48
N ILE A 92 34.36 -12.69 -10.15
CA ILE A 92 34.86 -12.17 -11.43
C ILE A 92 36.26 -11.57 -11.26
N GLY A 93 36.47 -10.77 -10.20
CA GLY A 93 37.79 -10.19 -9.90
C GLY A 93 38.87 -11.24 -9.62
N ALA A 94 38.50 -12.32 -8.91
CA ALA A 94 39.39 -13.44 -8.66
C ALA A 94 39.81 -14.15 -9.95
N ILE A 95 38.85 -14.42 -10.83
CA ILE A 95 39.13 -15.05 -12.14
C ILE A 95 39.99 -14.13 -13.01
N ALA A 96 39.66 -12.84 -13.07
CA ALA A 96 40.43 -11.85 -13.83
C ALA A 96 41.86 -11.66 -13.30
N SER A 97 42.11 -12.01 -12.04
CA SER A 97 43.43 -11.92 -11.40
C SER A 97 44.35 -13.11 -11.72
N ILE A 98 43.83 -14.23 -12.22
CA ILE A 98 44.62 -15.45 -12.49
C ILE A 98 45.81 -15.18 -13.44
N PRO A 99 45.65 -14.47 -14.58
CA PRO A 99 46.78 -14.19 -15.47
C PRO A 99 47.84 -13.28 -14.84
N LEU A 100 47.43 -12.40 -13.92
CA LEU A 100 48.32 -11.46 -13.23
C LEU A 100 49.23 -12.18 -12.23
N TRP A 101 48.76 -13.26 -11.61
CA TRP A 101 49.57 -14.09 -10.72
C TRP A 101 50.64 -14.91 -11.44
N ILE A 102 50.43 -15.19 -12.74
CA ILE A 102 51.39 -15.93 -13.57
C ILE A 102 52.57 -15.02 -13.98
N LEU A 103 52.36 -13.70 -14.02
CA LEU A 103 53.40 -12.71 -14.28
C LEU A 103 54.32 -12.60 -13.06
N ARG A 104 55.58 -13.04 -13.18
CA ARG A 104 56.62 -13.09 -12.11
C ARG A 104 57.14 -11.71 -11.65
N THR A 105 56.34 -10.66 -11.72
CA THR A 105 56.67 -9.30 -11.29
C THR A 105 55.95 -8.95 -9.98
N PRO A 106 56.66 -8.70 -8.85
CA PRO A 106 56.07 -8.60 -7.51
C PRO A 106 54.92 -7.59 -7.36
N ILE A 107 55.00 -6.46 -8.05
CA ILE A 107 53.99 -5.40 -8.00
C ILE A 107 52.71 -5.83 -8.73
N LEU A 108 52.87 -6.49 -9.88
CA LEU A 108 51.80 -6.96 -10.75
C LEU A 108 51.11 -8.22 -10.21
N SER A 109 51.82 -9.04 -9.43
CA SER A 109 51.27 -10.27 -8.85
C SER A 109 50.56 -10.07 -7.52
N THR A 110 50.78 -8.94 -6.83
CA THR A 110 50.26 -8.74 -5.46
C THR A 110 49.36 -7.52 -5.35
N ILE A 111 49.84 -6.33 -5.78
CA ILE A 111 49.11 -5.08 -5.55
C ILE A 111 47.96 -4.94 -6.57
N ILE A 112 48.23 -5.21 -7.85
CA ILE A 112 47.23 -5.04 -8.91
C ILE A 112 46.02 -5.99 -8.75
N PRO A 113 46.19 -7.30 -8.46
CA PRO A 113 45.07 -8.20 -8.21
C PRO A 113 44.19 -7.77 -7.04
N PHE A 114 44.81 -7.29 -5.96
CA PHE A 114 44.08 -6.81 -4.78
C PHE A 114 43.23 -5.57 -5.12
N LEU A 115 43.81 -4.59 -5.81
CA LEU A 115 43.06 -3.40 -6.27
C LEU A 115 41.95 -3.78 -7.26
N LEU A 116 42.22 -4.74 -8.15
CA LEU A 116 41.25 -5.23 -9.11
C LEU A 116 40.06 -5.91 -8.42
N MET A 117 40.31 -6.78 -7.43
CA MET A 117 39.26 -7.39 -6.62
C MET A 117 38.43 -6.34 -5.87
N MET A 118 39.08 -5.36 -5.24
CA MET A 118 38.37 -4.29 -4.53
C MET A 118 37.47 -3.49 -5.48
N LEU A 119 37.97 -3.20 -6.69
CA LEU A 119 37.22 -2.52 -7.74
C LEU A 119 36.02 -3.34 -8.21
N THR A 120 36.20 -4.63 -8.50
CA THR A 120 35.11 -5.47 -9.01
C THR A 120 34.05 -5.75 -7.95
N ILE A 121 34.41 -5.83 -6.66
CA ILE A 121 33.44 -5.87 -5.55
C ILE A 121 32.58 -4.60 -5.56
N TYR A 122 33.22 -3.43 -5.63
CA TYR A 122 32.50 -2.15 -5.63
C TYR A 122 31.57 -2.03 -6.84
N VAL A 123 32.05 -2.38 -8.03
CA VAL A 123 31.26 -2.37 -9.27
C VAL A 123 30.10 -3.36 -9.18
N GLY A 124 30.35 -4.58 -8.72
CA GLY A 124 29.31 -5.61 -8.55
C GLY A 124 28.22 -5.18 -7.56
N TYR A 125 28.61 -4.61 -6.42
CA TYR A 125 27.69 -4.03 -5.45
C TYR A 125 26.89 -2.87 -6.04
N SER A 126 27.55 -1.92 -6.73
CA SER A 126 26.94 -0.71 -7.29
C SER A 126 25.94 -1.04 -8.39
N ILE A 127 26.27 -1.99 -9.29
CA ILE A 127 25.37 -2.42 -10.36
C ILE A 127 24.16 -3.14 -9.79
N SER A 128 24.37 -4.10 -8.87
CA SER A 128 23.27 -4.92 -8.37
C SER A 128 22.32 -4.12 -7.47
N SER A 129 22.85 -3.23 -6.62
CA SER A 129 22.03 -2.37 -5.76
C SER A 129 21.30 -1.25 -6.50
N LYS A 130 21.83 -0.75 -7.63
CA LYS A 130 21.17 0.30 -8.45
C LYS A 130 20.23 -0.27 -9.51
N ARG A 131 20.45 -1.50 -9.98
CA ARG A 131 19.66 -2.16 -11.04
C ARG A 131 18.86 -3.36 -10.54
N GLU A 132 18.51 -3.39 -9.26
CA GLU A 132 17.73 -4.48 -8.64
C GLU A 132 16.44 -4.81 -9.43
N ALA A 133 15.74 -3.77 -9.93
CA ALA A 133 14.49 -3.94 -10.65
C ALA A 133 14.67 -4.58 -12.04
N ASP A 134 15.79 -4.34 -12.71
CA ASP A 134 16.07 -4.92 -14.03
C ASP A 134 16.57 -6.37 -13.90
N ILE A 135 17.37 -6.65 -12.86
CA ILE A 135 17.83 -7.99 -12.53
C ILE A 135 16.61 -8.87 -12.19
N PHE A 136 15.69 -8.37 -11.36
CA PHE A 136 14.47 -9.08 -11.01
C PHE A 136 13.61 -9.40 -12.25
N LYS A 137 13.41 -8.43 -13.16
CA LYS A 137 12.68 -8.66 -14.43
C LYS A 137 13.33 -9.73 -15.30
N PHE A 138 14.66 -9.80 -15.34
CA PHE A 138 15.40 -10.82 -16.10
C PHE A 138 15.19 -12.23 -15.51
N PHE A 139 15.25 -12.37 -14.19
CA PHE A 139 14.99 -13.66 -13.52
C PHE A 139 13.51 -14.07 -13.57
N SER A 140 12.57 -13.12 -13.45
CA SER A 140 11.14 -13.40 -13.60
C SER A 140 10.75 -13.82 -15.02
N ARG A 141 11.43 -13.30 -16.07
CA ARG A 141 11.25 -13.77 -17.45
C ARG A 141 11.69 -15.22 -17.63
N LYS A 142 12.78 -15.66 -17.00
CA LYS A 142 13.22 -17.07 -17.05
C LYS A 142 12.27 -18.01 -16.30
N LYS A 143 11.68 -17.56 -15.19
CA LYS A 143 10.68 -18.36 -14.44
C LYS A 143 9.37 -18.51 -15.22
N ALA A 144 8.97 -17.50 -16.00
CA ALA A 144 7.83 -17.57 -16.90
C ALA A 144 8.09 -18.43 -18.16
N ALA A 145 9.34 -18.52 -18.62
CA ALA A 145 9.73 -19.34 -19.78
C ALA A 145 9.77 -20.86 -19.48
N VAL A 146 9.73 -21.28 -18.22
CA VAL A 146 9.71 -22.71 -17.81
C VAL A 146 8.27 -23.20 -17.58
N THR A 147 7.26 -22.32 -17.69
CA THR A 147 5.85 -22.69 -17.49
C THR A 147 5.01 -22.12 -18.63
N GLU A 148 5.25 -22.60 -19.86
CA GLU A 148 4.39 -22.28 -21.01
C GLU A 148 3.37 -23.41 -21.27
N LYS A 149 2.09 -23.09 -21.04
CA LYS A 149 1.05 -23.32 -22.05
C LYS A 149 0.65 -21.95 -22.61
N PRO A 150 0.48 -21.80 -23.93
CA PRO A 150 0.33 -20.48 -24.54
C PRO A 150 -1.16 -20.14 -24.75
N GLU A 151 -1.60 -18.98 -24.29
CA GLU A 151 -2.69 -18.27 -24.96
C GLU A 151 -2.40 -16.76 -25.05
N LYS A 152 -2.74 -16.25 -26.22
CA LYS A 152 -2.48 -14.92 -26.77
C LYS A 152 -3.44 -13.89 -26.15
N HIS A 153 -2.94 -12.73 -25.74
CA HIS A 153 -3.26 -11.46 -26.41
C HIS A 153 -2.50 -10.26 -25.80
N ASP A 154 -2.16 -9.35 -26.72
CA ASP A 154 -1.78 -7.93 -26.60
C ASP A 154 -0.94 -7.42 -25.43
N LYS A 155 0.28 -7.01 -25.76
CA LYS A 155 1.12 -6.14 -24.93
C LYS A 155 1.28 -4.80 -25.62
N ARG A 156 0.38 -3.86 -25.32
CA ARG A 156 0.67 -2.43 -25.36
C ARG A 156 0.53 -1.86 -23.95
N ASP A 157 1.60 -1.21 -23.52
CA ASP A 157 1.71 -0.27 -22.40
C ASP A 157 1.29 -0.73 -21.00
N LYS A 158 2.18 -1.51 -20.35
CA LYS A 158 2.22 -1.56 -18.88
C LYS A 158 2.88 -0.30 -18.31
N ARG A 159 2.16 0.83 -18.35
CA ARG A 159 2.12 1.69 -17.15
C ARG A 159 1.68 0.78 -16.01
N LYS A 160 2.26 0.93 -14.83
CA LYS A 160 1.97 0.10 -13.64
C LYS A 160 0.49 0.19 -13.24
N ASN A 161 -0.42 -0.51 -13.94
CA ASN A 161 -1.69 -0.91 -13.36
C ASN A 161 -1.33 -2.04 -12.39
N LYS A 162 -1.13 -1.67 -11.12
CA LYS A 162 -1.45 -2.61 -10.05
C LYS A 162 -2.94 -2.90 -10.25
N ASN A 163 -3.28 -4.00 -10.91
CA ASN A 163 -4.64 -4.53 -10.86
C ASN A 163 -4.86 -4.99 -9.43
N TYR A 164 -5.20 -4.05 -8.56
CA TYR A 164 -5.62 -4.33 -7.19
C TYR A 164 -6.84 -5.23 -7.28
N ALA A 165 -6.85 -6.32 -6.53
CA ALA A 165 -8.06 -7.10 -6.37
C ALA A 165 -9.15 -6.20 -5.77
N LYS A 166 -10.41 -6.44 -6.13
CA LYS A 166 -11.55 -5.61 -5.70
C LYS A 166 -12.32 -6.38 -4.63
N LEU A 167 -12.23 -5.90 -3.40
CA LEU A 167 -12.92 -6.46 -2.26
C LEU A 167 -14.32 -5.89 -2.19
N LEU A 168 -15.35 -6.73 -2.32
CA LEU A 168 -16.73 -6.26 -2.31
C LEU A 168 -17.33 -6.27 -0.90
N ASP A 169 -18.05 -5.19 -0.59
CA ASP A 169 -18.90 -5.03 0.57
C ASP A 169 -20.37 -5.45 0.26
N THR A 170 -21.11 -5.83 1.29
CA THR A 170 -22.55 -6.16 1.27
C THR A 170 -23.37 -5.04 0.63
N SER A 171 -23.07 -3.78 0.93
CA SER A 171 -23.80 -2.61 0.40
C SER A 171 -23.79 -2.53 -1.13
N VAL A 172 -22.68 -2.93 -1.74
CA VAL A 172 -22.47 -2.91 -3.19
C VAL A 172 -23.19 -4.07 -3.87
N LEU A 173 -23.18 -5.24 -3.25
CA LEU A 173 -23.86 -6.43 -3.75
C LEU A 173 -25.39 -6.25 -3.73
N ILE A 174 -25.94 -5.59 -2.71
CA ILE A 174 -27.38 -5.32 -2.63
C ILE A 174 -27.82 -4.30 -3.69
N ASP A 175 -27.03 -3.25 -3.92
CA ASP A 175 -27.31 -2.21 -4.91
C ASP A 175 -27.30 -2.75 -6.35
N GLY A 176 -26.31 -3.58 -6.67
CA GLY A 176 -26.25 -4.34 -7.92
C GLY A 176 -25.65 -3.62 -9.12
N ARG A 177 -25.47 -2.28 -9.10
CA ARG A 177 -24.86 -1.54 -10.21
C ARG A 177 -23.44 -2.00 -10.54
N ILE A 178 -22.76 -2.63 -9.58
CA ILE A 178 -21.42 -3.21 -9.77
C ILE A 178 -21.37 -4.22 -10.92
N PHE A 179 -22.44 -4.98 -11.14
CA PHE A 179 -22.51 -5.98 -12.20
C PHE A 179 -22.54 -5.33 -13.58
N ASP A 180 -23.32 -4.27 -13.75
CA ASP A 180 -23.35 -3.52 -15.00
C ASP A 180 -22.01 -2.82 -15.25
N ILE A 181 -21.39 -2.26 -14.21
CA ILE A 181 -20.06 -1.66 -14.29
C ILE A 181 -19.02 -2.70 -14.74
N LEU A 182 -19.07 -3.92 -14.21
CA LEU A 182 -18.18 -5.00 -14.64
C LEU A 182 -18.38 -5.37 -16.13
N LYS A 183 -19.63 -5.44 -16.60
CA LYS A 183 -19.93 -5.71 -18.02
C LYS A 183 -19.36 -4.66 -18.97
N THR A 184 -19.26 -3.40 -18.54
CA THR A 184 -18.66 -2.34 -19.37
C THR A 184 -17.13 -2.47 -19.51
N GLY A 185 -16.48 -3.28 -18.67
CA GLY A 185 -15.03 -3.37 -18.60
C GLY A 185 -14.35 -2.22 -17.85
N PHE A 186 -15.12 -1.32 -17.22
CA PHE A 186 -14.56 -0.19 -16.46
C PHE A 186 -13.90 -0.62 -15.14
N LEU A 187 -14.33 -1.75 -14.59
CA LEU A 187 -13.74 -2.36 -13.39
C LEU A 187 -12.98 -3.64 -13.75
N ASP A 188 -11.65 -3.58 -13.71
CA ASP A 188 -10.75 -4.70 -13.99
C ASP A 188 -10.11 -5.26 -12.70
N GLY A 189 -9.59 -6.49 -12.76
CA GLY A 189 -8.95 -7.21 -11.66
C GLY A 189 -9.81 -8.33 -11.07
N GLU A 190 -9.19 -9.12 -10.19
CA GLU A 190 -9.88 -10.18 -9.47
C GLU A 190 -10.88 -9.62 -8.48
N ILE A 191 -12.10 -10.14 -8.48
CA ILE A 191 -13.15 -9.76 -7.55
C ILE A 191 -13.09 -10.71 -6.35
N ILE A 192 -13.01 -10.16 -5.15
CA ILE A 192 -12.95 -10.92 -3.90
C ILE A 192 -14.25 -10.68 -3.14
N VAL A 193 -14.94 -11.76 -2.80
CA VAL A 193 -16.13 -11.74 -1.95
C VAL A 193 -15.84 -12.56 -0.69
N PRO A 194 -15.69 -11.94 0.49
CA PRO A 194 -15.44 -12.67 1.73
C PRO A 194 -16.63 -13.51 2.18
N ASN A 195 -16.35 -14.64 2.84
CA ASN A 195 -17.40 -15.49 3.37
C ASN A 195 -18.28 -14.77 4.40
N PHE A 196 -17.71 -13.87 5.21
CA PHE A 196 -18.49 -13.08 6.18
C PHE A 196 -19.48 -12.11 5.50
N VAL A 197 -19.19 -11.62 4.30
CA VAL A 197 -20.13 -10.81 3.48
C VAL A 197 -21.26 -11.70 2.95
N LEU A 198 -20.94 -12.92 2.50
CA LEU A 198 -21.96 -13.89 2.08
C LEU A 198 -22.88 -14.30 3.25
N LEU A 199 -22.31 -14.49 4.44
CA LEU A 199 -23.06 -14.79 5.66
C LEU A 199 -24.00 -13.64 6.04
N GLU A 200 -23.58 -12.39 5.89
CA GLU A 200 -24.43 -11.23 6.12
C GLU A 200 -25.60 -11.18 5.12
N LEU A 201 -25.33 -11.40 3.82
CA LEU A 201 -26.39 -11.51 2.81
C LEU A 201 -27.37 -12.66 3.10
N GLN A 202 -26.86 -13.79 3.59
CA GLN A 202 -27.68 -14.92 4.00
C GLN A 202 -28.57 -14.58 5.20
N LEU A 203 -28.02 -13.93 6.22
CA LEU A 203 -28.78 -13.43 7.37
C LEU A 203 -29.90 -12.47 6.94
N LEU A 204 -29.63 -11.61 5.95
CA LEU A 204 -30.64 -10.75 5.35
C LEU A 204 -31.69 -11.56 4.58
N SER A 205 -31.29 -12.61 3.84
CA SER A 205 -32.19 -13.49 3.10
C SER A 205 -33.05 -14.40 3.98
N ASP A 206 -32.69 -14.56 5.25
CA ASP A 206 -33.47 -15.31 6.25
C ASP A 206 -34.32 -14.39 7.14
N SER A 207 -34.31 -13.08 6.87
CA SER A 207 -35.06 -12.10 7.65
C SER A 207 -36.58 -12.26 7.53
N ASN A 208 -37.30 -12.02 8.62
CA ASN A 208 -38.76 -11.94 8.66
C ASN A 208 -39.31 -10.73 7.87
N ASP A 209 -38.47 -9.72 7.61
CA ASP A 209 -38.81 -8.57 6.78
C ASP A 209 -38.69 -8.90 5.29
N ASN A 210 -39.81 -8.77 4.56
CA ASN A 210 -39.89 -9.05 3.12
C ASN A 210 -38.88 -8.26 2.28
N LEU A 211 -38.63 -6.99 2.62
CA LEU A 211 -37.72 -6.14 1.86
C LEU A 211 -36.26 -6.54 2.10
N LYS A 212 -35.89 -6.80 3.37
CA LYS A 212 -34.54 -7.30 3.70
C LYS A 212 -34.27 -8.65 3.04
N ARG A 213 -35.27 -9.52 3.05
CA ARG A 213 -35.20 -10.84 2.39
C ARG A 213 -34.95 -10.75 0.89
N ALA A 214 -35.70 -9.88 0.21
CA ALA A 214 -35.54 -9.65 -1.21
C ALA A 214 -34.14 -9.08 -1.54
N LYS A 215 -33.64 -8.14 -0.73
CA LYS A 215 -32.28 -7.58 -0.87
C LYS A 215 -31.19 -8.64 -0.68
N GLY A 216 -31.29 -9.47 0.36
CA GLY A 216 -30.31 -10.54 0.64
C GLY A 216 -30.24 -11.56 -0.51
N ARG A 217 -31.41 -12.05 -0.99
CA ARG A 217 -31.48 -12.97 -2.13
C ARG A 217 -30.88 -12.35 -3.40
N ARG A 218 -31.27 -11.12 -3.73
CA ARG A 218 -30.72 -10.39 -4.88
C ARG A 218 -29.19 -10.27 -4.82
N GLY A 219 -28.63 -9.98 -3.65
CA GLY A 219 -27.17 -9.90 -3.48
C GLY A 219 -26.48 -11.24 -3.71
N LEU A 220 -27.06 -12.34 -3.22
CA LEU A 220 -26.53 -13.70 -3.46
C LEU A 220 -26.62 -14.11 -4.93
N ASP A 221 -27.75 -13.82 -5.58
CA ASP A 221 -27.95 -14.09 -7.01
C ASP A 221 -26.92 -13.32 -7.86
N LEU A 222 -26.68 -12.04 -7.53
CA LEU A 222 -25.69 -11.20 -8.19
C LEU A 222 -24.27 -11.79 -8.12
N VAL A 223 -23.88 -12.34 -6.97
CA VAL A 223 -22.55 -12.97 -6.82
C VAL A 223 -22.40 -14.17 -7.76
N ASN A 224 -23.47 -14.93 -8.00
CA ASN A 224 -23.46 -16.03 -8.96
C ASN A 224 -23.39 -15.52 -10.39
N ASP A 225 -24.21 -14.53 -10.76
CA ASP A 225 -24.18 -13.92 -12.09
C ASP A 225 -22.80 -13.31 -12.41
N MET A 226 -22.13 -12.73 -11.42
CA MET A 226 -20.79 -12.16 -11.55
C MET A 226 -19.72 -13.21 -11.85
N LYS A 227 -19.87 -14.47 -11.40
CA LYS A 227 -18.91 -15.55 -11.69
C LYS A 227 -18.86 -15.93 -13.16
N GLU A 228 -19.96 -15.74 -13.90
CA GLU A 228 -20.04 -16.04 -15.33
C GLU A 228 -19.26 -15.03 -16.18
N ILE A 229 -19.10 -13.79 -15.70
CA ILE A 229 -18.49 -12.69 -16.48
C ILE A 229 -17.12 -12.24 -15.96
N ALA A 230 -16.76 -12.58 -14.72
CA ALA A 230 -15.53 -12.13 -14.08
C ALA A 230 -14.92 -13.19 -13.17
N LYS A 231 -13.61 -13.08 -12.91
CA LYS A 231 -12.92 -13.95 -11.95
C LYS A 231 -13.30 -13.54 -10.53
N VAL A 232 -14.34 -14.17 -9.99
CA VAL A 232 -14.80 -14.00 -8.61
C VAL A 232 -14.22 -15.09 -7.72
N THR A 233 -13.47 -14.68 -6.70
CA THR A 233 -12.88 -15.57 -5.69
C THR A 233 -13.59 -15.36 -4.36
N VAL A 234 -14.21 -16.44 -3.86
CA VAL A 234 -14.78 -16.45 -2.50
C VAL A 234 -13.68 -16.84 -1.52
N THR A 235 -13.38 -15.96 -0.56
CA THR A 235 -12.34 -16.21 0.44
C THR A 235 -12.94 -16.65 1.76
N SER A 236 -12.42 -17.74 2.32
CA SER A 236 -12.78 -18.26 3.64
C SER A 236 -12.03 -17.58 4.79
N LYS A 237 -11.18 -16.60 4.48
CA LYS A 237 -10.44 -15.84 5.50
C LYS A 237 -11.42 -15.01 6.33
N ASP A 238 -11.40 -15.22 7.64
CA ASP A 238 -12.18 -14.49 8.63
C ASP A 238 -11.30 -14.11 9.82
N TYR A 239 -11.71 -13.10 10.58
CA TYR A 239 -11.00 -12.58 11.74
C TYR A 239 -11.87 -12.79 12.98
N SER A 240 -11.55 -13.82 13.76
CA SER A 240 -12.31 -14.20 14.96
C SER A 240 -12.20 -13.19 16.10
N ASP A 241 -11.18 -12.35 16.09
CA ASP A 241 -10.94 -11.26 17.03
C ASP A 241 -11.77 -10.00 16.73
N ILE A 242 -12.44 -9.94 15.58
CA ILE A 242 -13.21 -8.79 15.13
C ILE A 242 -14.67 -9.22 14.94
N HIS A 243 -15.61 -8.47 15.51
CA HIS A 243 -17.04 -8.75 15.33
C HIS A 243 -17.63 -8.03 14.12
N GLU A 244 -17.28 -6.75 13.95
CA GLU A 244 -17.84 -5.87 12.91
C GLU A 244 -17.33 -6.23 11.51
N VAL A 245 -18.25 -6.40 10.56
CA VAL A 245 -17.96 -6.73 9.16
C VAL A 245 -17.09 -5.65 8.50
N ASP A 246 -17.41 -4.38 8.74
CA ASP A 246 -16.68 -3.21 8.24
C ASP A 246 -15.20 -3.26 8.62
N THR A 247 -14.91 -3.54 9.90
CA THR A 247 -13.55 -3.65 10.42
C THR A 247 -12.81 -4.86 9.82
N LYS A 248 -13.51 -5.97 9.54
CA LYS A 248 -12.95 -7.13 8.82
C LYS A 248 -12.59 -6.78 7.37
N LEU A 249 -13.45 -6.03 6.68
CA LEU A 249 -13.20 -5.57 5.31
C LEU A 249 -11.96 -4.68 5.23
N LEU A 250 -11.85 -3.70 6.12
CA LEU A 250 -10.69 -2.80 6.20
C LEU A 250 -9.39 -3.55 6.46
N ARG A 251 -9.41 -4.49 7.43
CA ARG A 251 -8.23 -5.33 7.73
C ARG A 251 -7.85 -6.20 6.55
N TYR A 252 -8.82 -6.83 5.89
CA TYR A 252 -8.56 -7.62 4.69
C TYR A 252 -7.95 -6.79 3.57
N ALA A 253 -8.52 -5.61 3.29
CA ALA A 253 -8.04 -4.71 2.24
C ALA A 253 -6.61 -4.23 2.54
N SER A 254 -6.32 -3.86 3.79
CA SER A 254 -4.99 -3.44 4.23
C SER A 254 -3.94 -4.56 4.11
N GLU A 255 -4.27 -5.78 4.55
CA GLU A 255 -3.34 -6.92 4.49
C GLU A 255 -3.07 -7.43 3.08
N THR A 256 -4.06 -7.38 2.18
CA THR A 256 -3.96 -7.90 0.81
C THR A 256 -3.59 -6.83 -0.22
N GLY A 257 -3.70 -5.55 0.15
CA GLY A 257 -3.63 -4.43 -0.78
C GLY A 257 -4.82 -4.38 -1.76
N ALA A 258 -5.92 -5.08 -1.48
CA ALA A 258 -7.12 -5.01 -2.30
C ALA A 258 -7.79 -3.62 -2.17
N ALA A 259 -8.38 -3.13 -3.25
CA ALA A 259 -9.21 -1.93 -3.21
C ALA A 259 -10.61 -2.30 -2.71
N LEU A 260 -11.10 -1.60 -1.69
CA LEU A 260 -12.43 -1.78 -1.13
C LEU A 260 -13.47 -1.15 -2.06
N VAL A 261 -14.48 -1.92 -2.46
CA VAL A 261 -15.63 -1.42 -3.21
C VAL A 261 -16.82 -1.37 -2.26
N THR A 262 -17.28 -0.16 -1.93
CA THR A 262 -18.39 0.07 -0.99
C THR A 262 -19.27 1.23 -1.44
N ASN A 263 -20.55 1.21 -1.04
CA ASN A 263 -21.46 2.34 -1.17
C ASN A 263 -21.62 3.12 0.14
N ASP A 264 -21.04 2.62 1.24
CA ASP A 264 -21.12 3.25 2.54
C ASP A 264 -20.14 4.43 2.66
N PHE A 265 -20.67 5.60 2.94
CA PHE A 265 -19.91 6.84 3.07
C PHE A 265 -19.02 6.89 4.32
N ASN A 266 -19.48 6.28 5.42
CA ASN A 266 -18.72 6.23 6.67
C ASN A 266 -17.55 5.24 6.53
N LEU A 267 -17.80 4.06 5.96
CA LEU A 267 -16.75 3.09 5.68
C LEU A 267 -15.69 3.66 4.74
N ASN A 268 -16.10 4.42 3.72
CA ASN A 268 -15.19 5.13 2.82
C ASN A 268 -14.24 6.07 3.58
N LYS A 269 -14.75 6.94 4.45
CA LYS A 269 -13.93 7.87 5.26
C LYS A 269 -12.93 7.15 6.16
N VAL A 270 -13.36 6.07 6.81
CA VAL A 270 -12.48 5.31 7.71
C VAL A 270 -11.38 4.60 6.90
N ALA A 271 -11.72 4.03 5.75
CA ALA A 271 -10.76 3.38 4.85
C ALA A 271 -9.67 4.35 4.36
N GLU A 272 -10.04 5.57 3.95
CA GLU A 272 -9.09 6.59 3.50
C GLU A 272 -8.08 6.96 4.59
N ILE A 273 -8.53 7.12 5.84
CA ILE A 273 -7.66 7.39 7.00
C ILE A 273 -6.65 6.26 7.22
N GLN A 274 -7.06 5.01 6.97
CA GLN A 274 -6.21 3.82 7.09
C GLN A 274 -5.34 3.56 5.86
N GLY A 275 -5.39 4.43 4.85
CA GLY A 275 -4.62 4.28 3.61
C GLY A 275 -5.10 3.13 2.71
N VAL A 276 -6.33 2.66 2.91
CA VAL A 276 -6.98 1.67 2.05
C VAL A 276 -7.59 2.38 0.85
N GLN A 277 -7.29 1.89 -0.36
CA GLN A 277 -7.90 2.44 -1.58
C GLN A 277 -9.39 2.06 -1.63
N VAL A 278 -10.26 3.05 -1.82
CA VAL A 278 -11.70 2.85 -1.95
C VAL A 278 -12.18 3.17 -3.36
N LEU A 279 -13.11 2.36 -3.85
CA LEU A 279 -13.86 2.58 -5.07
C LEU A 279 -15.35 2.66 -4.72
N ASN A 280 -15.87 3.88 -4.60
CA ASN A 280 -17.27 4.10 -4.26
C ASN A 280 -18.12 4.25 -5.54
N ILE A 281 -19.19 3.46 -5.66
CA ILE A 281 -20.04 3.49 -6.87
C ILE A 281 -20.85 4.79 -6.96
N ASN A 282 -21.22 5.38 -5.82
CA ASN A 282 -21.90 6.68 -5.83
C ASN A 282 -20.97 7.79 -6.33
N ASP A 283 -19.69 7.74 -5.97
CA ASP A 283 -18.70 8.68 -6.49
C ASP A 283 -18.47 8.49 -7.98
N LEU A 284 -18.40 7.23 -8.45
CA LEU A 284 -18.34 6.94 -9.88
C LEU A 284 -19.57 7.47 -10.62
N ALA A 285 -20.78 7.20 -10.10
CA ALA A 285 -22.02 7.66 -10.69
C ALA A 285 -22.07 9.20 -10.80
N ASN A 286 -21.57 9.91 -9.78
CA ASN A 286 -21.46 11.36 -9.81
C ASN A 286 -20.41 11.85 -10.82
N ALA A 287 -19.27 11.15 -10.94
CA ALA A 287 -18.19 11.53 -11.85
C ALA A 287 -18.57 11.38 -13.34
N VAL A 288 -19.49 10.48 -13.67
CA VAL A 288 -19.97 10.25 -15.04
C VAL A 288 -21.23 11.05 -15.39
N LYS A 289 -21.71 11.92 -14.49
CA LYS A 289 -22.82 12.82 -14.81
C LYS A 289 -22.44 13.74 -15.97
N PRO A 290 -23.32 13.91 -16.99
CA PRO A 290 -23.08 14.85 -18.07
C PRO A 290 -22.73 16.24 -17.53
N GLN A 291 -21.58 16.77 -17.93
CA GLN A 291 -21.21 18.14 -17.59
C GLN A 291 -21.82 19.06 -18.64
N LEU A 292 -22.95 19.68 -18.30
CA LEU A 292 -23.50 20.75 -19.13
C LEU A 292 -22.56 21.96 -19.10
N ILE A 293 -22.16 22.43 -20.27
CA ILE A 293 -21.32 23.60 -20.50
C ILE A 293 -22.19 24.70 -21.12
N VAL A 294 -21.77 25.97 -20.96
CA VAL A 294 -22.39 27.08 -21.67
C VAL A 294 -22.37 26.82 -23.19
N GLY A 295 -23.51 26.95 -23.84
CA GLY A 295 -23.73 26.62 -25.25
C GLY A 295 -24.31 25.23 -25.50
N ASP A 296 -24.39 24.35 -24.50
CA ASP A 296 -25.05 23.06 -24.67
C ASP A 296 -26.56 23.23 -24.83
N THR A 297 -27.15 22.52 -25.80
CA THR A 297 -28.60 22.49 -25.98
C THR A 297 -29.22 21.22 -25.41
N LEU A 298 -30.33 21.35 -24.68
CA LEU A 298 -31.08 20.21 -24.17
C LEU A 298 -32.59 20.46 -24.14
N ASP A 299 -33.37 19.38 -24.15
CA ASP A 299 -34.82 19.44 -24.01
C ASP A 299 -35.19 19.26 -22.53
N ILE A 300 -35.94 20.22 -21.97
CA ILE A 300 -36.33 20.23 -20.56
C ILE A 300 -37.82 20.47 -20.42
N GLN A 301 -38.48 19.74 -19.52
CA GLN A 301 -39.87 20.02 -19.15
C GLN A 301 -39.91 21.09 -18.06
N ILE A 302 -40.72 22.13 -18.27
CA ILE A 302 -40.94 23.17 -17.27
C ILE A 302 -41.96 22.66 -16.25
N VAL A 303 -41.53 22.47 -15.00
CA VAL A 303 -42.35 21.86 -13.94
C VAL A 303 -43.06 22.93 -13.11
N LYS A 304 -42.43 24.10 -12.92
CA LYS A 304 -43.00 25.18 -12.10
C LYS A 304 -42.48 26.55 -12.53
N LYS A 305 -43.15 27.61 -12.07
CA LYS A 305 -42.64 28.99 -12.21
C LYS A 305 -41.40 29.21 -11.34
N GLY A 306 -40.47 29.99 -11.88
CA GLY A 306 -39.28 30.46 -11.19
C GLY A 306 -39.58 31.58 -10.20
N THR A 307 -38.52 32.03 -9.51
CA THR A 307 -38.63 33.12 -8.54
C THR A 307 -38.91 34.45 -9.24
N GLU A 308 -38.35 34.68 -10.43
CA GLU A 308 -38.66 35.84 -11.23
C GLU A 308 -39.87 35.60 -12.16
N ARG A 309 -40.60 36.69 -12.47
CA ARG A 309 -41.88 36.64 -13.20
C ARG A 309 -41.85 35.88 -14.53
N ARG A 310 -40.70 35.87 -15.21
CA ARG A 310 -40.55 35.27 -16.55
C ARG A 310 -39.80 33.94 -16.56
N GLN A 311 -39.38 33.44 -15.39
CA GLN A 311 -38.61 32.22 -15.31
C GLN A 311 -39.51 30.98 -15.18
N GLY A 312 -39.13 29.91 -15.85
CA GLY A 312 -39.57 28.54 -15.59
C GLY A 312 -38.47 27.74 -14.90
N ILE A 313 -38.84 26.69 -14.17
CA ILE A 313 -37.89 25.76 -13.55
C ILE A 313 -38.18 24.35 -14.06
N GLY A 314 -37.15 23.70 -14.58
CA GLY A 314 -37.10 22.28 -14.87
C GLY A 314 -36.07 21.56 -14.01
N TYR A 315 -36.12 20.24 -14.02
CA TYR A 315 -35.16 19.39 -13.32
C TYR A 315 -34.60 18.35 -14.27
N LEU A 316 -33.28 18.15 -14.23
CA LEU A 316 -32.68 16.98 -14.85
C LEU A 316 -33.05 15.71 -14.07
N PRO A 317 -32.92 14.52 -14.70
CA PRO A 317 -33.16 13.24 -14.02
C PRO A 317 -32.33 13.04 -12.75
N ASP A 318 -31.18 13.73 -12.64
CA ASP A 318 -30.31 13.67 -11.47
C ASP A 318 -30.64 14.69 -10.36
N GLY A 319 -31.71 15.47 -10.55
CA GLY A 319 -32.17 16.49 -9.62
C GLY A 319 -31.57 17.88 -9.82
N THR A 320 -30.66 18.08 -10.78
CA THR A 320 -30.10 19.40 -11.08
C THR A 320 -31.20 20.37 -11.50
N MET A 321 -31.29 21.51 -10.81
CA MET A 321 -32.29 22.54 -11.10
C MET A 321 -31.84 23.40 -12.29
N ILE A 322 -32.70 23.49 -13.29
CA ILE A 322 -32.51 24.34 -14.48
C ILE A 322 -33.53 25.47 -14.45
N VAL A 323 -33.05 26.70 -14.42
CA VAL A 323 -33.85 27.92 -14.51
C VAL A 323 -33.82 28.41 -15.96
N VAL A 324 -34.98 28.56 -16.58
CA VAL A 324 -35.08 28.94 -17.99
C VAL A 324 -35.81 30.27 -18.12
N GLU A 325 -35.20 31.25 -18.79
CA GLU A 325 -35.83 32.55 -19.01
C GLU A 325 -36.95 32.49 -20.06
N GLU A 326 -37.93 33.40 -19.94
CA GLU A 326 -39.10 33.52 -20.83
C GLU A 326 -39.96 32.24 -20.97
N THR A 327 -39.96 31.37 -19.96
CA THR A 327 -40.70 30.08 -19.97
C THR A 327 -41.75 29.93 -18.86
N ALA A 328 -42.02 30.99 -18.09
CA ALA A 328 -43.01 30.97 -17.01
C ALA A 328 -44.42 30.54 -17.45
N ASP A 329 -44.77 30.75 -18.72
CA ASP A 329 -46.08 30.41 -19.30
C ASP A 329 -46.09 29.05 -20.03
N LEU A 330 -44.97 28.32 -20.02
CA LEU A 330 -44.78 27.03 -20.70
C LEU A 330 -44.74 25.86 -19.73
N ILE A 331 -45.42 25.97 -18.57
CA ILE A 331 -45.51 24.89 -17.58
C ILE A 331 -46.09 23.62 -18.22
N ASP A 332 -45.57 22.47 -17.81
CA ASP A 332 -45.83 21.12 -18.30
C ASP A 332 -45.43 20.87 -19.76
N LYS A 333 -44.84 21.86 -20.45
CA LYS A 333 -44.31 21.69 -21.80
C LYS A 333 -42.82 21.38 -21.78
N THR A 334 -42.40 20.56 -22.74
CA THR A 334 -40.99 20.33 -23.05
C THR A 334 -40.51 21.40 -24.03
N VAL A 335 -39.45 22.11 -23.65
CA VAL A 335 -38.84 23.18 -24.44
C VAL A 335 -37.36 22.88 -24.67
N ARG A 336 -36.86 23.24 -25.85
CA ARG A 336 -35.42 23.17 -26.14
C ARG A 336 -34.75 24.44 -25.65
N ILE A 337 -33.71 24.27 -24.85
CA ILE A 337 -32.97 25.36 -24.23
C ILE A 337 -31.49 25.30 -24.57
N GLU A 338 -30.83 26.44 -24.56
CA GLU A 338 -29.37 26.58 -24.59
C GLU A 338 -28.89 27.02 -23.21
N VAL A 339 -27.87 26.35 -22.68
CA VAL A 339 -27.28 26.67 -21.38
C VAL A 339 -26.51 27.98 -21.49
N THR A 340 -26.91 29.00 -20.74
CA THR A 340 -26.26 30.32 -20.74
C THR A 340 -25.30 30.48 -19.57
N LYS A 341 -25.61 29.86 -18.42
CA LYS A 341 -24.80 30.00 -17.21
C LYS A 341 -24.92 28.78 -16.30
N SER A 342 -23.85 28.48 -15.58
CA SER A 342 -23.84 27.46 -14.53
C SER A 342 -23.34 28.07 -13.23
N LEU A 343 -24.10 27.95 -12.15
CA LEU A 343 -23.74 28.39 -10.81
C LEU A 343 -23.63 27.20 -9.85
N GLN A 344 -22.59 27.19 -9.02
CA GLN A 344 -22.49 26.27 -7.90
C GLN A 344 -23.10 26.94 -6.65
N THR A 345 -24.01 26.25 -5.97
CA THR A 345 -24.65 26.71 -4.73
C THR A 345 -24.39 25.72 -3.59
N SER A 346 -24.74 26.09 -2.36
CA SER A 346 -24.64 25.22 -1.18
C SER A 346 -25.53 23.97 -1.27
N ALA A 347 -26.63 24.02 -2.04
CA ALA A 347 -27.54 22.90 -2.23
C ALA A 347 -27.21 22.04 -3.47
N GLY A 348 -26.15 22.37 -4.21
CA GLY A 348 -25.75 21.70 -5.45
C GLY A 348 -25.58 22.66 -6.61
N ARG A 349 -25.68 22.13 -7.83
CA ARG A 349 -25.49 22.90 -9.06
C ARG A 349 -26.82 23.45 -9.56
N MET A 350 -26.83 24.72 -9.95
CA MET A 350 -27.97 25.40 -10.59
C MET A 350 -27.54 25.84 -11.98
N ILE A 351 -28.34 25.50 -12.99
CA ILE A 351 -28.06 25.83 -14.39
C ILE A 351 -29.09 26.85 -14.87
N PHE A 352 -28.65 27.80 -15.67
CA PHE A 352 -29.50 28.79 -16.32
C PHE A 352 -29.43 28.58 -17.81
N GLY A 353 -30.58 28.70 -18.48
CA GLY A 353 -30.68 28.62 -19.91
C GLY A 353 -31.73 29.57 -20.47
N GLU A 354 -31.68 29.73 -21.78
CA GLU A 354 -32.66 30.47 -22.57
C GLU A 354 -33.23 29.53 -23.62
N LEU A 355 -34.37 29.88 -24.22
CA LEU A 355 -34.91 29.12 -25.35
C LEU A 355 -33.89 29.09 -26.49
N ALA A 356 -33.53 27.88 -26.94
CA ALA A 356 -32.63 27.72 -28.06
C ALA A 356 -33.29 28.27 -29.32
N ARG A 357 -32.54 29.07 -30.10
CA ARG A 357 -33.02 29.68 -31.34
C ARG A 357 -33.06 28.71 -32.52
#